data_AF-A0A067C6A2-F1
#
_entry.id   AF-A0A067C6A2-F1
#
_cell.length_a   1.000
_cell.length_b   1.000
_cell.length_c   1.000
_cell.angle_alpha   90.00
_cell.angle_beta   90.00
_cell.angle_gamma   90.00
#
_symmetry.space_group_name_H-M   'P 1'
#
loop_
_entity.id
_entity.type
_entity.pdbx_description
1 polymer ?
#
loop_
_entity_poly.entity_id
_entity_poly.type
_entity_poly.pdbx_seq_one_letter_code
_entity_poly.pdbx_strand_id
1 'polypeptide(L)'
;MGPTESDNQVAVPVLKDEDVVAVGSISNVLRRAFRDYYTDDFDQRLNNAWAMTPAPKTTSEDHTIDADNNNDHATETPEEPEHPYLVYGRQRVAEVEADLRAKVQQATDLMALLENRRREALEKDEAQARELVKQGLVVKAQIPIGPSNFRLDAAELEPFGEFAQSLIQARNLLEENHLKMLDRSGNGPTAQIKAAKAAIETPGYLKSTSTVQTRKESTLHKFYMNEHGDDDEYISDFVDEVVPRAKPTPKAVAHTISTDDAALNNKILHRMQSKLNFVRNPRFDTNKVTLESEPPFVVQPNPVEFLAYEIGGIYEQLVLIKNVSAISSRCRVLPPATAFFMLASVQFPDETGLIAPGLSCQVRIQFAPDTRADYNDVFVVMMDTPQGTDIPLQVPILAHREPPQLSIPSTLQAHCCLIGDTCVTTISCLNQGGRGRFWLMTEDEWEKALSHSSLIDHINALMREPLPAVGFD
;
A
#
# COMPACT_ATOMS: atom_id res chain seq x y z
N MET A 1 -47.14 -57.41 11.62
CA MET A 1 -47.33 -56.36 10.59
C MET A 1 -47.20 -55.02 11.28
N GLY A 2 -46.15 -54.29 10.96
CA GLY A 2 -45.80 -52.96 11.47
C GLY A 2 -44.43 -52.60 10.89
N PRO A 3 -44.24 -51.42 10.28
CA PRO A 3 -43.09 -51.14 9.43
C PRO A 3 -41.84 -50.80 10.26
N THR A 4 -40.68 -51.21 9.77
CA THR A 4 -39.35 -50.87 10.30
C THR A 4 -38.92 -49.49 9.77
N GLU A 5 -38.63 -48.58 10.69
CA GLU A 5 -38.07 -47.25 10.43
C GLU A 5 -36.64 -47.35 9.86
N SER A 6 -36.41 -46.62 8.77
CA SER A 6 -35.11 -46.44 8.14
C SER A 6 -34.40 -45.22 8.73
N ASP A 7 -33.30 -45.44 9.43
CA ASP A 7 -32.33 -44.41 9.83
C ASP A 7 -31.61 -43.88 8.58
N ASN A 8 -31.74 -42.58 8.33
CA ASN A 8 -31.01 -41.87 7.27
C ASN A 8 -29.95 -40.98 7.93
N GLN A 9 -28.80 -41.56 8.28
CA GLN A 9 -27.62 -40.80 8.68
C GLN A 9 -26.84 -40.37 7.43
N VAL A 10 -26.87 -39.07 7.16
CA VAL A 10 -26.04 -38.42 6.15
C VAL A 10 -24.59 -38.43 6.65
N ALA A 11 -23.71 -39.10 5.92
CA ALA A 11 -22.27 -39.13 6.20
C ALA A 11 -21.65 -37.74 5.99
N VAL A 12 -21.00 -37.21 7.03
CA VAL A 12 -20.12 -36.04 6.95
C VAL A 12 -18.76 -36.51 6.44
N PRO A 13 -18.18 -35.93 5.37
CA PRO A 13 -16.88 -36.34 4.88
C PRO A 13 -15.78 -35.86 5.84
N VAL A 14 -14.93 -36.79 6.28
CA VAL A 14 -13.71 -36.50 7.04
C VAL A 14 -12.67 -35.93 6.07
N LEU A 15 -12.24 -34.69 6.31
CA LEU A 15 -11.18 -34.02 5.56
C LEU A 15 -9.84 -34.73 5.81
N LYS A 16 -9.07 -34.98 4.74
CA LYS A 16 -7.70 -35.51 4.83
C LYS A 16 -6.72 -34.34 5.00
N ASP A 17 -5.59 -34.54 5.65
CA ASP A 17 -4.56 -33.51 5.90
C ASP A 17 -4.02 -32.83 4.62
N GLU A 18 -4.27 -33.41 3.44
CA GLU A 18 -3.96 -32.82 2.13
C GLU A 18 -4.80 -31.56 1.82
N ASP A 19 -5.90 -31.32 2.53
CA ASP A 19 -6.82 -30.19 2.29
C ASP A 19 -6.56 -28.98 3.21
N VAL A 20 -5.63 -29.08 4.17
CA VAL A 20 -5.26 -27.95 5.04
C VAL A 20 -4.07 -27.20 4.42
N VAL A 21 -4.38 -26.26 3.54
CA VAL A 21 -3.40 -25.48 2.79
C VAL A 21 -2.93 -24.27 3.60
N ALA A 22 -1.69 -24.29 4.08
CA ALA A 22 -0.96 -23.06 4.40
C ALA A 22 -0.55 -22.37 3.09
N VAL A 23 -1.22 -21.27 2.76
CA VAL A 23 -0.93 -20.44 1.58
C VAL A 23 0.47 -19.84 1.73
N GLY A 24 1.39 -20.15 0.80
CA GLY A 24 2.68 -19.44 0.69
C GLY A 24 3.94 -20.31 0.66
N SER A 25 3.86 -21.62 0.83
CA SER A 25 5.06 -22.48 0.69
C SER A 25 5.38 -22.72 -0.79
N ILE A 26 6.46 -22.12 -1.28
CA ILE A 26 7.02 -22.30 -2.63
C ILE A 26 7.23 -23.80 -2.94
N SER A 27 7.56 -24.61 -1.92
CA SER A 27 7.74 -26.05 -2.03
C SER A 27 6.47 -26.78 -2.49
N ASN A 28 5.28 -26.33 -2.09
CA ASN A 28 4.01 -26.94 -2.52
C ASN A 28 3.64 -26.58 -3.96
N VAL A 29 3.99 -25.36 -4.39
CA VAL A 29 3.80 -24.94 -5.78
C VAL A 29 4.72 -25.74 -6.72
N LEU A 30 5.98 -25.92 -6.32
CA LEU A 30 6.94 -26.73 -7.07
C LEU A 30 6.54 -28.22 -7.11
N ARG A 31 6.04 -28.78 -6.00
CA ARG A 31 5.57 -30.18 -5.95
C ARG A 31 4.36 -30.44 -6.84
N ARG A 32 3.46 -29.46 -6.95
CA ARG A 32 2.29 -29.54 -7.83
C ARG A 32 2.65 -29.37 -9.29
N ALA A 33 3.65 -28.53 -9.59
CA ALA A 33 4.13 -28.27 -10.95
C ALA A 33 5.01 -29.40 -11.51
N PHE A 34 5.74 -30.12 -10.66
CA PHE A 34 6.68 -31.18 -11.06
C PHE A 34 6.36 -32.53 -10.40
N ARG A 35 5.09 -32.92 -10.40
CA ARG A 35 4.58 -34.09 -9.69
C ARG A 35 5.24 -35.41 -10.10
N ASP A 36 5.73 -35.51 -11.34
CA ASP A 36 6.42 -36.70 -11.86
C ASP A 36 7.89 -36.82 -11.40
N TYR A 37 8.49 -35.72 -10.90
CA TYR A 37 9.87 -35.66 -10.42
C TYR A 37 9.99 -35.71 -8.89
N TYR A 38 8.96 -35.25 -8.17
CA TYR A 38 8.92 -35.28 -6.71
C TYR A 38 8.10 -36.48 -6.25
N THR A 39 8.79 -37.57 -5.89
CA THR A 39 8.14 -38.70 -5.21
C THR A 39 7.69 -38.28 -3.80
N ASP A 40 6.67 -38.96 -3.25
CA ASP A 40 6.13 -38.62 -1.92
C ASP A 40 7.19 -38.67 -0.79
N ASP A 41 8.25 -39.46 -0.99
CA ASP A 41 9.41 -39.60 -0.10
C ASP A 41 10.49 -38.52 -0.28
N PHE A 42 10.33 -37.59 -1.23
CA PHE A 42 11.35 -36.58 -1.54
C PHE A 42 11.67 -35.70 -0.32
N ASP A 43 10.66 -35.27 0.43
CA ASP A 43 10.89 -34.47 1.65
C ASP A 43 11.59 -35.26 2.73
N GLN A 44 11.23 -36.54 2.92
CA GLN A 44 11.93 -37.39 3.88
C GLN A 44 13.38 -37.54 3.49
N ARG A 45 13.68 -37.75 2.20
CA ARG A 45 15.06 -37.84 1.69
C ARG A 45 15.82 -36.52 1.81
N LEU A 46 15.20 -35.39 1.47
CA LEU A 46 15.81 -34.06 1.56
C LEU A 46 16.06 -33.66 3.02
N ASN A 47 15.07 -33.86 3.89
CA ASN A 47 15.20 -33.57 5.32
C ASN A 47 16.21 -34.49 5.99
N ASN A 48 16.29 -35.78 5.59
CA ASN A 48 17.33 -36.69 6.08
C ASN A 48 18.73 -36.28 5.58
N ALA A 49 18.88 -35.85 4.32
CA ALA A 49 20.14 -35.34 3.79
C ALA A 49 20.58 -34.02 4.46
N TRP A 50 19.64 -33.13 4.76
CA TRP A 50 19.91 -31.89 5.50
C TRP A 50 20.19 -32.15 6.98
N ALA A 51 19.51 -33.09 7.62
CA ALA A 51 19.77 -33.50 9.00
C ALA A 51 21.11 -34.23 9.18
N MET A 52 21.62 -34.89 8.13
CA MET A 52 22.93 -35.54 8.09
C MET A 52 24.09 -34.55 7.88
N THR A 53 23.82 -33.29 7.57
CA THR A 53 24.88 -32.26 7.50
C THR A 53 25.14 -31.76 8.92
N PRO A 54 26.31 -32.04 9.53
CA PRO A 54 26.55 -31.60 10.89
C PRO A 54 26.63 -30.08 10.91
N ALA A 55 25.71 -29.45 11.64
CA ALA A 55 25.83 -28.03 11.98
C ALA A 55 27.21 -27.77 12.61
N PRO A 56 27.87 -26.64 12.31
CA PRO A 56 29.14 -26.31 12.93
C PRO A 56 28.93 -26.24 14.45
N LYS A 57 29.63 -27.11 15.17
CA LYS A 57 29.59 -27.21 16.63
C LYS A 57 29.92 -25.84 17.22
N THR A 58 28.92 -25.18 17.77
CA THR A 58 29.13 -24.13 18.78
C THR A 58 29.79 -24.80 19.97
N THR A 59 31.06 -24.44 20.23
CA THR A 59 31.78 -24.80 21.45
C THR A 59 31.04 -24.24 22.67
N SER A 60 30.29 -25.10 23.34
CA SER A 60 30.00 -24.97 24.76
C SER A 60 30.57 -26.20 25.43
N GLU A 61 31.63 -25.98 26.20
CA GLU A 61 32.19 -26.93 27.16
C GLU A 61 31.06 -27.38 28.10
N ASP A 62 30.80 -28.69 28.16
CA ASP A 62 30.58 -29.31 29.45
C ASP A 62 30.88 -30.80 29.40
N HIS A 63 31.67 -31.23 30.38
CA HIS A 63 32.08 -32.60 30.59
C HIS A 63 30.93 -33.41 31.18
N THR A 64 30.63 -34.59 30.64
CA THR A 64 30.33 -35.78 31.45
C THR A 64 30.57 -37.04 30.65
N ILE A 65 31.19 -38.00 31.33
CA ILE A 65 31.61 -39.32 30.88
C ILE A 65 30.40 -40.24 30.90
N ASP A 66 30.21 -41.07 29.87
CA ASP A 66 29.78 -42.45 30.06
C ASP A 66 30.09 -43.31 28.82
N ALA A 67 30.42 -44.57 29.11
CA ALA A 67 31.03 -45.54 28.23
C ALA A 67 30.01 -46.45 27.52
N ASP A 68 30.54 -47.15 26.52
CA ASP A 68 30.16 -48.46 25.96
C ASP A 68 29.41 -48.55 24.61
N ASN A 69 30.05 -49.39 23.77
CA ASN A 69 29.57 -50.28 22.71
C ASN A 69 29.58 -49.84 21.23
N ASN A 70 30.68 -50.23 20.57
CA ASN A 70 30.74 -51.06 19.35
C ASN A 70 29.54 -51.04 18.39
N ASN A 71 29.73 -50.48 17.19
CA ASN A 71 29.68 -51.28 15.96
C ASN A 71 30.30 -50.51 14.77
N ASP A 72 31.44 -50.99 14.29
CA ASP A 72 32.04 -50.56 13.03
C ASP A 72 31.22 -51.15 11.85
N HIS A 73 30.43 -50.30 11.20
CA HIS A 73 30.03 -50.52 9.81
C HIS A 73 30.20 -49.21 9.04
N ALA A 74 31.40 -49.06 8.46
CA ALA A 74 31.65 -48.09 7.41
C ALA A 74 30.82 -48.48 6.17
N THR A 75 29.61 -47.91 6.07
CA THR A 75 28.91 -47.80 4.80
C THR A 75 29.48 -46.60 4.05
N GLU A 76 30.48 -46.86 3.20
CA GLU A 76 30.83 -45.96 2.10
C GLU A 76 29.58 -45.77 1.23
N THR A 77 28.98 -44.58 1.32
CA THR A 77 27.94 -44.16 0.38
C THR A 77 28.64 -43.64 -0.87
N PRO A 78 28.19 -44.01 -2.09
CA PRO A 78 28.79 -43.51 -3.32
C PRO A 78 28.59 -41.99 -3.40
N GLU A 79 29.67 -41.21 -3.40
CA GLU A 79 29.63 -39.78 -3.71
C GLU A 79 29.18 -39.61 -5.17
N GLU A 80 27.89 -39.38 -5.38
CA GLU A 80 27.37 -38.87 -6.65
C GLU A 80 27.98 -37.48 -6.91
N PRO A 81 28.46 -37.18 -8.13
CA PRO A 81 29.09 -35.91 -8.43
C PRO A 81 28.07 -34.77 -8.22
N GLU A 82 28.35 -33.90 -7.24
CA GLU A 82 27.44 -32.81 -6.87
C GLU A 82 27.16 -31.91 -8.09
N HIS A 83 25.89 -31.79 -8.45
CA HIS A 83 25.45 -30.98 -9.59
C HIS A 83 25.92 -29.52 -9.41
N PRO A 84 26.52 -28.86 -10.42
CA PRO A 84 27.17 -27.54 -10.28
C PRO A 84 26.28 -26.45 -9.66
N TYR A 85 24.96 -26.52 -9.89
CA TYR A 85 24.00 -25.57 -9.33
C TYR A 85 23.79 -25.71 -7.81
N LEU A 86 23.96 -26.91 -7.25
CA LEU A 86 23.86 -27.12 -5.80
C LEU A 86 25.10 -26.54 -5.08
N VAL A 87 26.27 -26.68 -5.70
CA VAL A 87 27.51 -26.06 -5.21
C VAL A 87 27.40 -24.54 -5.23
N TYR A 88 26.92 -23.96 -6.34
CA TYR A 88 26.67 -22.53 -6.44
C TYR A 88 25.60 -22.05 -5.44
N GLY A 89 24.54 -22.82 -5.25
CA GLY A 89 23.50 -22.54 -4.25
C GLY A 89 24.05 -22.48 -2.83
N ARG A 90 24.87 -23.46 -2.44
CA ARG A 90 25.52 -23.49 -1.12
C ARG A 90 26.51 -22.33 -0.92
N GLN A 91 27.30 -22.00 -1.94
CA GLN A 91 28.20 -20.84 -1.91
C GLN A 91 27.42 -19.55 -1.68
N ARG A 92 26.32 -19.35 -2.42
CA ARG A 92 25.50 -18.14 -2.28
C ARG A 92 24.80 -18.05 -0.93
N VAL A 93 24.34 -19.17 -0.37
CA VAL A 93 23.80 -19.21 1.00
C VAL A 93 24.87 -18.83 2.02
N ALA A 94 26.09 -19.36 1.89
CA ALA A 94 27.20 -19.05 2.78
C ALA A 94 27.62 -17.56 2.70
N GLU A 95 27.64 -16.98 1.51
CA GLU A 95 27.89 -15.55 1.30
C GLU A 95 26.83 -14.68 2.00
N VAL A 96 25.56 -14.98 1.78
CA VAL A 96 24.44 -14.24 2.42
C VAL A 96 24.50 -14.36 3.94
N GLU A 97 24.84 -15.54 4.46
CA GLU A 97 24.95 -15.74 5.90
C GLU A 97 26.16 -15.00 6.49
N ALA A 98 27.27 -14.91 5.77
CA ALA A 98 28.43 -14.11 6.16
C ALA A 98 28.11 -12.62 6.20
N ASP A 99 27.44 -12.10 5.16
CA ASP A 99 26.99 -10.72 5.09
C ASP A 99 26.01 -10.38 6.21
N LEU A 100 25.05 -11.27 6.49
CA LEU A 100 24.09 -11.07 7.56
C LEU A 100 24.79 -11.02 8.93
N ARG A 101 25.74 -11.93 9.20
CA ARG A 101 26.52 -11.90 10.45
C ARG A 101 27.31 -10.60 10.60
N ALA A 102 27.94 -10.12 9.52
CA ALA A 102 28.65 -8.85 9.54
C ALA A 102 27.73 -7.67 9.85
N LYS A 103 26.53 -7.62 9.25
CA LYS A 103 25.52 -6.60 9.55
C LYS A 103 25.00 -6.66 10.99
N VAL A 104 24.75 -7.86 11.53
CA VAL A 104 24.35 -8.03 12.94
C VAL A 104 25.45 -7.50 13.86
N GLN A 105 26.71 -7.84 13.59
CA GLN A 105 27.83 -7.36 14.38
C GLN A 105 27.96 -5.82 14.34
N GLN A 106 27.85 -5.22 13.17
CA GLN A 106 27.83 -3.74 13.03
C GLN A 106 26.71 -3.10 13.85
N ALA A 107 25.51 -3.68 13.83
CA ALA A 107 24.37 -3.16 14.59
C ALA A 107 24.57 -3.29 16.11
N THR A 108 25.11 -4.43 16.58
CA THR A 108 25.41 -4.63 18.01
C THR A 108 26.49 -3.68 18.51
N ASP A 109 27.53 -3.46 17.70
CA ASP A 109 28.64 -2.57 18.06
C ASP A 109 28.18 -1.10 18.11
N LEU A 110 27.31 -0.69 17.17
CA LEU A 110 26.69 0.64 17.19
C LEU A 110 25.84 0.84 18.45
N MET A 111 25.02 -0.16 18.80
CA MET A 111 24.21 -0.10 20.03
C MET A 111 25.07 0.03 21.27
N ALA A 112 26.16 -0.73 21.37
CA ALA A 112 27.09 -0.64 22.49
C ALA A 112 27.76 0.74 22.58
N LEU A 113 28.12 1.34 21.44
CA LEU A 113 28.63 2.71 21.40
C LEU A 113 27.60 3.72 21.92
N LEU A 114 26.36 3.65 21.44
CA LEU A 114 25.28 4.55 21.86
C LEU A 114 24.96 4.42 23.34
N GLU A 115 24.95 3.20 23.88
CA GLU A 115 24.74 2.95 25.31
C GLU A 115 25.86 3.52 26.18
N ASN A 116 27.11 3.35 25.75
CA ASN A 116 28.26 3.94 26.44
C ASN A 116 28.18 5.46 26.45
N ARG A 117 27.85 6.09 25.30
CA ARG A 117 27.68 7.54 25.22
C ARG A 117 26.52 8.04 26.08
N ARG A 118 25.44 7.26 26.18
CA ARG A 118 24.29 7.58 27.03
C ARG A 118 24.68 7.57 28.49
N ARG A 119 25.46 6.56 28.90
CA ARG A 119 25.97 6.43 30.27
C ARG A 119 26.90 7.58 30.64
N GLU A 120 27.85 7.94 29.77
CA GLU A 120 28.75 9.07 29.99
C GLU A 120 28.02 10.41 30.06
N ALA A 121 27.00 10.62 29.21
CA ALA A 121 26.18 11.82 29.24
C ALA A 121 25.40 11.93 30.55
N LEU A 122 24.80 10.81 31.00
CA LEU A 122 24.06 10.75 32.26
C LEU A 122 24.96 11.02 33.47
N GLU A 123 26.18 10.48 33.47
CA GLU A 123 27.16 10.74 34.54
C GLU A 123 27.56 12.22 34.60
N LYS A 124 27.75 12.86 33.44
CA LYS A 124 28.01 14.30 33.33
C LYS A 124 26.81 15.13 33.79
N ASP A 125 25.60 14.75 33.40
CA ASP A 125 24.35 15.39 33.84
C ASP A 125 24.19 15.28 35.37
N GLU A 126 24.47 14.12 35.95
CA GLU A 126 24.46 13.92 37.40
C GLU A 126 25.52 14.76 38.11
N ALA A 127 26.74 14.83 37.56
CA ALA A 127 27.80 15.65 38.12
C ALA A 127 27.43 17.14 38.10
N GLN A 128 26.88 17.63 36.98
CA GLN A 128 26.37 19.00 36.86
C GLN A 128 25.22 19.26 37.84
N ALA A 129 24.26 18.33 37.95
CA ALA A 129 23.16 18.45 38.90
C ALA A 129 23.67 18.50 40.35
N ARG A 130 24.66 17.67 40.72
CA ARG A 130 25.30 17.71 42.05
C ARG A 130 26.02 19.04 42.30
N GLU A 131 26.69 19.59 41.29
CA GLU A 131 27.34 20.90 41.39
C GLU A 131 26.34 22.04 41.58
N LEU A 132 25.24 22.05 40.83
CA LEU A 132 24.15 23.02 40.97
C LEU A 132 23.50 22.94 42.36
N VAL A 133 23.26 21.72 42.86
CA VAL A 133 22.74 21.50 44.22
C VAL A 133 23.70 22.05 45.29
N LYS A 134 25.02 21.87 45.12
CA LYS A 134 26.03 22.48 46.02
C LYS A 134 25.99 24.00 45.99
N GLN A 135 25.67 24.61 44.85
CA GLN A 135 25.46 26.05 44.70
C GLN A 135 24.09 26.53 45.19
N GLY A 136 23.24 25.64 45.73
CA GLY A 136 21.89 25.96 46.22
C GLY A 136 20.84 26.10 45.12
N LEU A 137 21.20 25.79 43.86
CA LEU A 137 20.33 25.82 42.70
C LEU A 137 19.75 24.41 42.48
N VAL A 138 18.45 24.26 42.76
CA VAL A 138 17.72 23.06 42.37
C VAL A 138 17.27 23.24 40.92
N VAL A 139 17.58 22.26 40.05
CA VAL A 139 17.09 22.20 38.67
C VAL A 139 15.56 22.10 38.69
N LYS A 140 14.89 23.24 38.80
CA LYS A 140 13.45 23.42 38.57
C LYS A 140 13.26 23.89 37.13
N ALA A 141 12.02 23.85 36.65
CA ALA A 141 11.62 24.21 35.28
C ALA A 141 12.00 25.63 34.78
N GLN A 142 12.67 26.45 35.61
CA GLN A 142 13.06 27.83 35.30
C GLN A 142 14.57 28.03 35.12
N ILE A 143 15.40 26.99 35.29
CA ILE A 143 16.82 27.08 34.94
C ILE A 143 16.94 26.71 33.46
N PRO A 144 17.50 27.59 32.60
CA PRO A 144 17.76 27.25 31.21
C PRO A 144 18.59 25.98 31.13
N ILE A 145 18.04 24.93 30.52
CA ILE A 145 18.76 23.68 30.31
C ILE A 145 19.87 23.98 29.30
N GLY A 146 21.11 23.68 29.69
CA GLY A 146 22.28 23.83 28.83
C GLY A 146 22.24 22.90 27.62
N PRO A 147 23.24 22.96 26.73
CA PRO A 147 23.35 22.01 25.63
C PRO A 147 23.46 20.58 26.18
N SER A 148 22.83 19.62 25.48
CA SER A 148 22.91 18.20 25.85
C SER A 148 24.36 17.72 25.92
N ASN A 149 24.68 16.95 26.97
CA ASN A 149 25.95 16.26 27.14
C ASN A 149 26.06 15.01 26.25
N PHE A 150 24.95 14.55 25.66
CA PHE A 150 24.94 13.47 24.68
C PHE A 150 25.26 14.01 23.29
N ARG A 151 26.52 13.80 22.86
CA ARG A 151 27.02 14.19 21.53
C ARG A 151 27.60 12.97 20.80
N LEU A 152 27.24 12.86 19.52
CA LEU A 152 27.74 11.86 18.60
C LEU A 152 28.51 12.58 17.49
N ASP A 153 29.77 12.19 17.29
CA ASP A 153 30.60 12.76 16.24
C ASP A 153 30.45 11.94 14.96
N ALA A 154 30.33 12.61 13.81
CA ALA A 154 30.10 11.95 12.53
C ALA A 154 31.21 10.96 12.17
N ALA A 155 32.47 11.29 12.50
CA ALA A 155 33.63 10.44 12.24
C ALA A 155 33.60 9.10 13.01
N GLU A 156 32.96 9.07 14.18
CA GLU A 156 32.81 7.85 14.98
C GLU A 156 31.71 6.93 14.44
N LEU A 157 30.79 7.48 13.63
CA LEU A 157 29.66 6.76 13.06
C LEU A 157 29.93 6.18 11.66
N GLU A 158 30.95 6.68 10.96
CA GLU A 158 31.38 6.20 9.63
C GLU A 158 31.52 4.66 9.52
N PRO A 159 32.09 3.93 10.51
CA PRO A 159 32.27 2.48 10.42
C PRO A 159 30.97 1.66 10.36
N PHE A 160 29.84 2.25 10.76
CA PHE A 160 28.56 1.54 10.87
C PHE A 160 27.65 1.71 9.64
N GLY A 161 28.12 2.40 8.58
CA GLY A 161 27.51 2.43 7.26
C GLY A 161 26.00 2.77 7.26
N GLU A 162 25.18 1.87 6.69
CA GLU A 162 23.72 2.02 6.55
C GLU A 162 23.01 2.26 7.90
N PHE A 163 23.49 1.65 8.98
CA PHE A 163 22.87 1.78 10.30
C PHE A 163 23.10 3.16 10.90
N ALA A 164 24.29 3.74 10.71
CA ALA A 164 24.58 5.10 11.14
C ALA A 164 23.74 6.15 10.39
N GLN A 165 23.55 5.96 9.08
CA GLN A 165 22.72 6.87 8.26
C GLN A 165 21.24 6.85 8.65
N SER A 166 20.78 5.72 9.19
CA SER A 166 19.40 5.54 9.65
C SER A 166 19.12 6.17 11.03
N LEU A 167 20.14 6.68 11.72
CA LEU A 167 19.96 7.34 13.02
C LEU A 167 19.29 8.70 12.87
N ILE A 168 18.12 8.86 13.49
CA ILE A 168 17.38 10.12 13.51
C ILE A 168 17.90 11.01 14.64
N GLN A 169 18.56 12.12 14.28
CA GLN A 169 18.94 13.14 15.24
C GLN A 169 17.74 14.03 15.58
N ALA A 170 17.35 14.07 16.85
CA ALA A 170 16.20 14.85 17.32
C ALA A 170 16.29 16.34 16.96
N ARG A 171 17.51 16.90 16.92
CA ARG A 171 17.76 18.28 16.48
C ARG A 171 17.33 18.50 15.04
N ASN A 172 17.77 17.63 14.12
CA ASN A 172 17.44 17.73 12.71
C ASN A 172 15.93 17.60 12.49
N LEU A 173 15.28 16.66 13.20
CA LEU A 173 13.84 16.47 13.13
C LEU A 173 13.06 17.70 13.64
N LEU A 174 13.50 18.31 14.75
CA LEU A 174 12.90 19.52 15.28
C LEU A 174 13.11 20.72 14.35
N GLU A 175 14.29 20.85 13.76
CA GLU A 175 14.64 21.89 12.80
C GLU A 175 13.82 21.76 11.51
N GLU A 176 13.70 20.55 10.95
CA GLU A 176 12.84 20.27 9.81
C GLU A 176 11.36 20.53 10.10
N ASN A 177 10.87 20.15 11.27
CA ASN A 177 9.50 20.43 11.68
C ASN A 177 9.27 21.94 11.83
N HIS A 178 10.23 22.65 12.45
CA HIS A 178 10.19 24.10 12.58
C HIS A 178 10.18 24.79 11.21
N LEU A 179 11.02 24.35 10.26
CA LEU A 179 11.02 24.84 8.89
C LEU A 179 9.69 24.57 8.19
N LYS A 180 9.11 23.37 8.34
CA LYS A 180 7.79 23.04 7.81
C LYS A 180 6.68 23.92 8.40
N MET A 181 6.73 24.20 9.70
CA MET A 181 5.80 25.12 10.36
C MET A 181 5.96 26.56 9.85
N LEU A 182 7.20 27.02 9.67
CA LEU A 182 7.49 28.33 9.10
C LEU A 182 6.99 28.43 7.66
N ASP A 183 7.21 27.41 6.84
CA ASP A 183 6.71 27.36 5.46
C ASP A 183 5.17 27.35 5.42
N ARG A 184 4.49 26.66 6.34
CA ARG A 184 3.02 26.68 6.45
C ARG A 184 2.48 28.04 6.92
N SER A 185 3.21 28.74 7.77
CA SER A 185 2.84 30.07 8.27
C SER A 185 3.25 31.22 7.33
N GLY A 186 3.90 30.92 6.20
CA GLY A 186 4.33 31.91 5.22
C GLY A 186 5.69 32.57 5.53
N ASN A 187 6.29 32.26 6.67
CA ASN A 187 7.54 32.86 7.14
C ASN A 187 8.78 32.00 6.84
N GLY A 188 8.59 30.80 6.28
CA GLY A 188 9.68 29.90 5.93
C GLY A 188 10.37 30.28 4.62
N PRO A 189 11.62 29.80 4.42
CA PRO A 189 12.42 30.13 3.25
C PRO A 189 11.73 29.73 1.94
N THR A 190 11.04 28.59 1.89
CA THR A 190 10.30 28.15 0.70
C THR A 190 9.10 29.04 0.43
N ALA A 191 8.38 29.44 1.49
CA ALA A 191 7.25 30.35 1.37
C ALA A 191 7.66 31.75 0.91
N GLN A 192 8.77 32.28 1.43
CA GLN A 192 9.33 33.56 0.98
C GLN A 192 9.77 33.52 -0.48
N ILE A 193 10.40 32.42 -0.92
CA ILE A 193 10.77 32.22 -2.34
C ILE A 193 9.51 32.16 -3.22
N LYS A 194 8.46 31.45 -2.79
CA LYS A 194 7.18 31.40 -3.51
C LYS A 194 6.50 32.77 -3.57
N ALA A 195 6.51 33.53 -2.48
CA ALA A 195 5.97 34.88 -2.43
C ALA A 195 6.75 35.84 -3.35
N ALA A 196 8.08 35.77 -3.33
CA ALA A 196 8.94 36.55 -4.23
C ALA A 196 8.69 36.17 -5.70
N LYS A 197 8.57 34.87 -6.01
CA LYS A 197 8.25 34.40 -7.37
C LYS A 197 6.86 34.85 -7.81
N ALA A 198 5.86 34.76 -6.94
CA ALA A 198 4.50 35.23 -7.21
C ALA A 198 4.40 36.75 -7.36
N ALA A 199 5.28 37.53 -6.72
CA ALA A 199 5.36 38.97 -6.90
C ALA A 199 5.99 39.37 -8.26
N ILE A 200 6.87 38.53 -8.80
CA ILE A 200 7.50 38.73 -10.11
C ILE A 200 6.59 38.22 -11.24
N GLU A 201 5.85 37.13 -11.00
CA GLU A 201 5.01 36.50 -12.00
C GLU A 201 3.65 37.18 -12.10
N THR A 202 3.30 37.67 -13.28
CA THR A 202 1.98 38.27 -13.52
C THR A 202 0.88 37.24 -13.21
N PRO A 203 -0.12 37.59 -12.37
CA PRO A 203 -1.18 36.65 -12.02
C PRO A 203 -1.86 36.07 -13.26
N GLY A 204 -2.22 34.79 -13.23
CA GLY A 204 -2.70 34.06 -14.42
C GLY A 204 -3.93 34.68 -15.10
N TYR A 205 -4.79 35.38 -14.34
CA TYR A 205 -5.94 36.12 -14.86
C TYR A 205 -5.56 37.42 -15.59
N LEU A 206 -4.35 37.96 -15.37
CA LEU A 206 -3.76 39.06 -16.12
C LEU A 206 -2.96 38.57 -17.34
N LYS A 207 -2.68 37.26 -17.43
CA LYS A 207 -2.06 36.66 -18.62
C LYS A 207 -3.10 36.60 -19.73
N SER A 208 -2.78 37.19 -20.89
CA SER A 208 -3.66 37.15 -22.06
C SER A 208 -3.88 35.69 -22.49
N THR A 209 -5.13 35.25 -22.57
CA THR A 209 -5.48 33.90 -23.01
C THR A 209 -5.18 33.74 -24.50
N SER A 210 -4.88 32.51 -24.97
CA SER A 210 -4.55 32.31 -26.38
C SER A 210 -5.67 32.81 -27.30
N THR A 211 -6.93 32.65 -26.90
CA THR A 211 -8.09 33.17 -27.64
C THR A 211 -8.12 34.70 -27.73
N VAL A 212 -7.70 35.42 -26.69
CA VAL A 212 -7.58 36.88 -26.70
C VAL A 212 -6.36 37.32 -27.51
N GLN A 213 -5.26 36.57 -27.50
CA GLN A 213 -4.10 36.82 -28.36
C GLN A 213 -4.44 36.61 -29.84
N THR A 214 -5.10 35.50 -30.20
CA THR A 214 -5.55 35.22 -31.56
C THR A 214 -6.59 36.23 -32.02
N ARG A 215 -7.52 36.65 -31.14
CA ARG A 215 -8.43 37.75 -31.45
C ARG A 215 -7.67 39.05 -31.64
N LYS A 216 -6.73 39.40 -30.76
CA LYS A 216 -5.92 40.62 -30.88
C LYS A 216 -5.11 40.62 -32.17
N GLU A 217 -4.50 39.52 -32.57
CA GLU A 217 -3.81 39.38 -33.86
C GLU A 217 -4.79 39.51 -35.04
N SER A 218 -5.96 38.88 -34.98
CA SER A 218 -6.99 39.00 -36.02
C SER A 218 -7.59 40.41 -36.11
N THR A 219 -7.70 41.09 -34.98
CA THR A 219 -8.23 42.45 -34.87
C THR A 219 -7.17 43.47 -35.30
N LEU A 220 -5.90 43.27 -34.95
CA LEU A 220 -4.78 44.07 -35.47
C LEU A 220 -4.69 43.92 -37.00
N HIS A 221 -4.87 42.71 -37.53
CA HIS A 221 -4.94 42.45 -38.96
C HIS A 221 -6.18 43.08 -39.64
N LYS A 222 -7.27 43.32 -38.89
CA LYS A 222 -8.43 44.10 -39.36
C LYS A 222 -8.21 45.61 -39.29
N PHE A 223 -7.49 46.11 -38.28
CA PHE A 223 -7.20 47.54 -38.13
C PHE A 223 -6.15 48.04 -39.14
N TYR A 224 -5.24 47.18 -39.64
CA TYR A 224 -4.39 47.52 -40.78
C TYR A 224 -5.11 47.45 -42.14
N MET A 225 -6.34 46.93 -42.17
CA MET A 225 -7.15 46.80 -43.41
C MET A 225 -8.37 47.73 -43.43
N ASN A 226 -8.71 48.38 -42.31
CA ASN A 226 -9.80 49.36 -42.20
C ASN A 226 -9.32 50.58 -41.40
N GLU A 227 -8.54 51.45 -42.04
CA GLU A 227 -8.80 52.88 -41.87
C GLU A 227 -10.22 53.10 -42.40
N HIS A 228 -11.19 53.38 -41.53
CA HIS A 228 -12.35 54.26 -41.75
C HIS A 228 -13.44 53.95 -40.71
N GLY A 229 -13.78 54.98 -39.91
CA GLY A 229 -15.15 55.18 -39.42
C GLY A 229 -15.44 54.71 -38.00
N ASP A 230 -15.35 55.67 -37.09
CA ASP A 230 -16.34 56.00 -36.04
C ASP A 230 -16.55 55.03 -34.87
N ASP A 231 -15.90 55.40 -33.75
CA ASP A 231 -16.47 55.75 -32.44
C ASP A 231 -17.88 55.26 -32.09
N ASP A 232 -17.99 54.54 -30.96
CA ASP A 232 -19.10 54.76 -30.02
C ASP A 232 -18.79 54.23 -28.60
N GLU A 233 -19.10 55.11 -27.64
CA GLU A 233 -18.79 55.08 -26.21
C GLU A 233 -19.61 54.05 -25.39
N TYR A 234 -18.97 53.51 -24.35
CA TYR A 234 -19.57 52.61 -23.35
C TYR A 234 -19.94 53.40 -22.08
N ILE A 235 -21.23 53.58 -21.81
CA ILE A 235 -21.76 54.28 -20.63
C ILE A 235 -21.84 53.30 -19.44
N SER A 236 -21.12 53.61 -18.36
CA SER A 236 -21.14 52.91 -17.08
C SER A 236 -21.64 53.83 -15.96
N ASP A 237 -22.90 53.66 -15.54
CA ASP A 237 -23.45 54.31 -14.35
C ASP A 237 -23.91 53.25 -13.35
N PHE A 238 -23.09 52.99 -12.33
CA PHE A 238 -23.53 52.39 -11.08
C PHE A 238 -23.00 53.28 -9.94
N VAL A 239 -23.92 54.05 -9.37
CA VAL A 239 -23.71 55.01 -8.29
C VAL A 239 -23.88 54.28 -6.95
N ASP A 240 -22.87 54.40 -6.08
CA ASP A 240 -22.86 53.93 -4.70
C ASP A 240 -23.86 54.72 -3.83
N GLU A 241 -24.91 54.05 -3.32
CA GLU A 241 -25.81 54.61 -2.31
C GLU A 241 -25.30 54.33 -0.89
N VAL A 242 -24.99 55.43 -0.18
CA VAL A 242 -24.50 55.47 1.19
C VAL A 242 -25.69 55.36 2.17
N VAL A 243 -25.76 54.25 2.92
CA VAL A 243 -26.74 54.04 4.00
C VAL A 243 -26.28 54.71 5.31
N PRO A 244 -27.08 55.60 5.95
CA PRO A 244 -26.70 56.22 7.21
C PRO A 244 -26.91 55.31 8.44
N ARG A 245 -25.90 55.32 9.31
CA ARG A 245 -25.75 54.59 10.59
C ARG A 245 -26.80 55.04 11.64
N ALA A 246 -27.60 54.09 12.14
CA ALA A 246 -28.53 54.31 13.26
C ALA A 246 -27.80 54.37 14.63
N LYS A 247 -28.24 55.28 15.50
CA LYS A 247 -27.70 55.50 16.86
C LYS A 247 -28.25 54.49 17.88
N PRO A 248 -27.48 54.06 18.89
CA PRO A 248 -27.94 53.07 19.88
C PRO A 248 -28.89 53.69 20.91
N THR A 249 -30.03 53.05 21.14
CA THR A 249 -30.99 53.40 22.20
C THR A 249 -30.56 52.85 23.58
N PRO A 250 -30.90 53.52 24.69
CA PRO A 250 -30.41 53.18 26.03
C PRO A 250 -31.01 51.87 26.56
N LYS A 251 -30.20 51.14 27.34
CA LYS A 251 -30.53 49.85 27.97
C LYS A 251 -31.66 50.02 29.00
N ALA A 252 -32.73 49.23 28.84
CA ALA A 252 -33.82 49.14 29.80
C ALA A 252 -33.38 48.45 31.11
N VAL A 253 -33.86 48.98 32.23
CA VAL A 253 -33.59 48.50 33.59
C VAL A 253 -34.27 47.15 33.80
N ALA A 254 -33.57 46.19 34.41
CA ALA A 254 -34.09 44.86 34.70
C ALA A 254 -35.28 44.93 35.67
N HIS A 255 -36.46 44.47 35.21
CA HIS A 255 -37.61 44.26 36.08
C HIS A 255 -37.30 43.10 37.05
N THR A 256 -37.30 43.39 38.33
CA THR A 256 -37.29 42.38 39.40
C THR A 256 -38.63 41.63 39.35
N ILE A 257 -38.56 40.33 39.07
CA ILE A 257 -39.71 39.43 38.98
C ILE A 257 -40.51 39.48 40.29
N SER A 258 -41.82 39.75 40.17
CA SER A 258 -42.78 39.68 41.26
C SER A 258 -42.91 38.24 41.77
N THR A 259 -43.19 38.06 43.06
CA THR A 259 -43.27 36.75 43.72
C THR A 259 -44.30 35.81 43.07
N ASP A 260 -45.36 36.38 42.49
CA ASP A 260 -46.41 35.63 41.81
C ASP A 260 -46.00 35.19 40.39
N ASP A 261 -45.21 36.02 39.70
CA ASP A 261 -44.64 35.69 38.39
C ASP A 261 -43.55 34.60 38.51
N ALA A 262 -42.80 34.61 39.60
CA ALA A 262 -41.86 33.53 39.93
C ALA A 262 -42.58 32.19 40.15
N ALA A 263 -43.77 32.19 40.76
CA ALA A 263 -44.55 30.97 40.97
C ALA A 263 -45.13 30.41 39.66
N LEU A 264 -45.51 31.28 38.72
CA LEU A 264 -45.92 30.89 37.37
C LEU A 264 -44.74 30.32 36.57
N ASN A 265 -43.59 30.99 36.59
CA ASN A 265 -42.37 30.49 35.95
C ASN A 265 -41.90 29.17 36.54
N ASN A 266 -42.03 28.98 37.85
CA ASN A 266 -41.73 27.70 38.51
C ASN A 266 -42.71 26.60 38.09
N LYS A 267 -44.01 26.89 37.90
CA LYS A 267 -44.97 25.91 37.35
C LYS A 267 -44.67 25.54 35.89
N ILE A 268 -44.20 26.49 35.08
CA ILE A 268 -43.76 26.23 33.71
C ILE A 268 -42.50 25.37 33.70
N LEU A 269 -41.50 25.69 34.54
CA LEU A 269 -40.31 24.86 34.73
C LEU A 269 -40.66 23.45 35.23
N HIS A 270 -41.62 23.31 36.15
CA HIS A 270 -42.04 22.02 36.66
C HIS A 270 -42.78 21.16 35.61
N ARG A 271 -43.46 21.80 34.65
CA ARG A 271 -44.02 21.16 33.44
C ARG A 271 -42.94 20.84 32.40
N MET A 272 -41.90 21.65 32.28
CA MET A 272 -40.74 21.36 31.44
C MET A 272 -39.87 20.23 32.03
N GLN A 273 -39.84 20.09 33.36
CA GLN A 273 -39.09 19.06 34.10
C GLN A 273 -39.90 17.79 34.37
N SER A 274 -41.23 17.81 34.24
CA SER A 274 -42.02 16.58 34.21
C SER A 274 -41.61 15.84 32.95
N LYS A 275 -40.78 14.80 33.14
CA LYS A 275 -40.13 14.02 32.08
C LYS A 275 -41.08 13.83 30.90
N LEU A 276 -40.85 14.61 29.85
CA LEU A 276 -41.25 14.23 28.52
C LEU A 276 -40.69 12.81 28.34
N ASN A 277 -41.57 11.84 28.10
CA ASN A 277 -41.19 10.49 27.71
C ASN A 277 -40.58 10.54 26.31
N PHE A 278 -39.44 11.21 26.18
CA PHE A 278 -38.57 11.03 25.04
C PHE A 278 -38.04 9.61 25.15
N VAL A 279 -38.18 8.86 24.06
CA VAL A 279 -37.46 7.60 23.90
C VAL A 279 -35.98 7.91 24.15
N ARG A 280 -35.39 7.27 25.17
CA ARG A 280 -34.00 7.49 25.57
C ARG A 280 -33.11 7.30 24.34
N ASN A 281 -32.18 8.23 24.10
CA ASN A 281 -31.29 8.17 22.95
C ASN A 281 -30.53 6.82 23.00
N PRO A 282 -30.69 5.94 21.98
CA PRO A 282 -30.15 4.58 22.00
C PRO A 282 -28.62 4.52 22.08
N ARG A 283 -27.90 5.65 21.88
CA ARG A 283 -26.45 5.75 22.18
C ARG A 283 -26.09 5.46 23.65
N PHE A 284 -27.04 5.55 24.59
CA PHE A 284 -26.80 5.39 26.02
C PHE A 284 -27.45 4.14 26.63
N ASP A 285 -27.82 3.15 25.80
CA ASP A 285 -28.23 1.82 26.27
C ASP A 285 -26.99 0.94 26.42
N THR A 286 -26.48 0.88 27.65
CA THR A 286 -25.31 0.07 28.07
C THR A 286 -25.54 -1.44 27.89
N ASN A 287 -26.77 -1.87 27.59
CA ASN A 287 -27.15 -3.27 27.47
C ASN A 287 -27.17 -3.79 26.04
N LYS A 288 -26.80 -2.98 25.04
CA LYS A 288 -26.63 -3.44 23.67
C LYS A 288 -25.15 -3.73 23.44
N VAL A 289 -24.74 -4.94 23.84
CA VAL A 289 -23.64 -5.68 23.19
C VAL A 289 -24.08 -5.90 21.75
N THR A 290 -24.02 -4.84 20.95
CA THR A 290 -24.34 -4.87 19.54
C THR A 290 -23.04 -5.25 18.88
N LEU A 291 -22.92 -6.52 18.47
CA LEU A 291 -21.87 -7.07 17.61
C LEU A 291 -20.84 -6.02 17.13
N GLU A 292 -19.85 -5.71 17.95
CA GLU A 292 -18.75 -4.78 17.62
C GLU A 292 -17.74 -5.45 16.67
N SER A 293 -18.13 -6.54 16.00
CA SER A 293 -17.23 -7.37 15.21
C SER A 293 -17.28 -7.10 13.71
N GLU A 294 -18.31 -6.42 13.19
CA GLU A 294 -18.47 -6.21 11.75
C GLU A 294 -18.33 -4.73 11.37
N PRO A 295 -17.52 -4.41 10.34
CA PRO A 295 -17.34 -3.04 9.90
C PRO A 295 -18.68 -2.47 9.40
N PRO A 296 -18.99 -1.19 9.70
CA PRO A 296 -20.29 -0.58 9.36
C PRO A 296 -20.52 -0.44 7.84
N PHE A 297 -19.45 -0.54 7.05
CA PHE A 297 -19.50 -0.49 5.59
C PHE A 297 -18.96 -1.79 4.99
N VAL A 298 -19.65 -2.26 3.95
CA VAL A 298 -19.22 -3.37 3.10
C VAL A 298 -18.91 -2.81 1.71
N VAL A 299 -17.78 -3.25 1.14
CA VAL A 299 -17.31 -2.81 -0.17
C VAL A 299 -17.49 -3.93 -1.19
N GLN A 300 -18.05 -3.61 -2.36
CA GLN A 300 -18.30 -4.56 -3.42
C GLN A 300 -17.99 -3.96 -4.80
N PRO A 301 -17.14 -4.58 -5.64
CA PRO A 301 -16.34 -5.78 -5.36
C PRO A 301 -15.16 -5.51 -4.41
N ASN A 302 -14.71 -6.56 -3.73
CA ASN A 302 -13.49 -6.57 -2.89
C ASN A 302 -12.89 -8.00 -2.96
N PRO A 303 -11.72 -8.21 -3.59
CA PRO A 303 -10.83 -7.22 -4.22
C PRO A 303 -11.44 -6.58 -5.49
N VAL A 304 -10.88 -5.44 -5.90
CA VAL A 304 -11.20 -4.78 -7.17
C VAL A 304 -10.22 -5.28 -8.23
N GLU A 305 -10.71 -5.98 -9.26
CA GLU A 305 -9.86 -6.68 -10.22
C GLU A 305 -9.97 -6.13 -11.65
N PHE A 306 -8.83 -5.98 -12.33
CA PHE A 306 -8.70 -5.67 -13.75
C PHE A 306 -7.96 -6.79 -14.49
N LEU A 307 -8.70 -7.65 -15.20
CA LEU A 307 -8.15 -8.90 -15.75
C LEU A 307 -7.61 -8.80 -17.19
N ALA A 308 -8.14 -7.86 -18.00
CA ALA A 308 -7.94 -7.86 -19.45
C ALA A 308 -7.57 -6.47 -19.99
N TYR A 309 -6.43 -5.94 -19.53
CA TYR A 309 -5.94 -4.62 -19.94
C TYR A 309 -4.85 -4.68 -21.03
N GLU A 310 -4.78 -3.59 -21.79
CA GLU A 310 -3.79 -3.30 -22.82
C GLU A 310 -3.08 -1.97 -22.51
N ILE A 311 -1.83 -1.84 -22.96
CA ILE A 311 -1.01 -0.65 -22.73
C ILE A 311 -1.66 0.57 -23.36
N GLY A 312 -1.74 1.67 -22.61
CA GLY A 312 -2.35 2.91 -23.08
C GLY A 312 -3.88 2.93 -23.07
N GLY A 313 -4.51 1.82 -22.64
CA GLY A 313 -5.94 1.80 -22.33
C GLY A 313 -6.25 2.54 -21.03
N ILE A 314 -7.50 3.00 -20.90
CA ILE A 314 -8.02 3.55 -19.65
C ILE A 314 -9.25 2.72 -19.28
N TYR A 315 -9.19 2.07 -18.13
CA TYR A 315 -10.22 1.16 -17.64
C TYR A 315 -10.90 1.75 -16.42
N GLU A 316 -12.22 1.61 -16.30
CA GLU A 316 -12.98 2.07 -15.14
C GLU A 316 -13.73 0.91 -14.50
N GLN A 317 -13.64 0.81 -13.17
CA GLN A 317 -14.36 -0.15 -12.36
C GLN A 317 -15.20 0.58 -11.31
N LEU A 318 -16.48 0.22 -11.23
CA LEU A 318 -17.40 0.73 -10.23
C LEU A 318 -17.30 -0.11 -8.96
N VAL A 319 -17.14 0.58 -7.83
CA VAL A 319 -17.10 0.00 -6.48
C VAL A 319 -18.18 0.66 -5.63
N LEU A 320 -18.97 -0.18 -4.96
CA LEU A 320 -20.07 0.24 -4.09
C LEU A 320 -19.65 0.08 -2.64
N ILE A 321 -19.68 1.18 -1.89
CA ILE A 321 -19.46 1.21 -0.45
C ILE A 321 -20.82 1.31 0.23
N LYS A 322 -21.37 0.18 0.68
CA LYS A 322 -22.71 0.08 1.24
C LYS A 322 -22.69 0.18 2.76
N ASN A 323 -23.53 1.04 3.33
CA ASN A 323 -23.74 1.07 4.78
C ASN A 323 -24.66 -0.10 5.18
N VAL A 324 -24.13 -1.04 5.96
CA VAL A 324 -24.88 -2.19 6.50
C VAL A 324 -25.28 -1.98 7.96
N SER A 325 -24.78 -0.93 8.59
CA SER A 325 -25.12 -0.60 9.98
C SER A 325 -26.55 -0.07 10.13
N ALA A 326 -27.05 -0.06 11.36
CA ALA A 326 -28.38 0.46 11.68
C ALA A 326 -28.46 2.00 11.77
N ILE A 327 -27.34 2.70 11.59
CA ILE A 327 -27.23 4.15 11.77
C ILE A 327 -26.66 4.78 10.49
N SER A 328 -27.13 5.97 10.13
CA SER A 328 -26.53 6.70 9.01
C SER A 328 -25.13 7.17 9.37
N SER A 329 -24.15 6.87 8.51
CA SER A 329 -22.74 7.14 8.76
C SER A 329 -22.08 7.82 7.57
N ARG A 330 -20.99 8.54 7.84
CA ARG A 330 -20.17 9.18 6.81
C ARG A 330 -18.92 8.33 6.57
N CYS A 331 -18.47 8.30 5.32
CA CYS A 331 -17.18 7.72 4.96
C CYS A 331 -16.36 8.71 4.11
N ARG A 332 -15.04 8.61 4.19
CA ARG A 332 -14.11 9.32 3.30
C ARG A 332 -13.29 8.30 2.55
N VAL A 333 -13.12 8.51 1.25
CA VAL A 333 -12.33 7.62 0.41
C VAL A 333 -11.00 8.30 0.11
N LEU A 334 -9.90 7.67 0.52
CA LEU A 334 -8.55 8.09 0.21
C LEU A 334 -8.10 7.40 -1.08
N PRO A 335 -7.46 8.12 -2.00
CA PRO A 335 -7.03 7.56 -3.27
C PRO A 335 -5.93 6.50 -3.08
N PRO A 336 -5.73 5.62 -4.09
CA PRO A 336 -4.58 4.72 -4.15
C PRO A 336 -3.24 5.49 -4.13
N ALA A 337 -2.16 4.81 -3.77
CA ALA A 337 -0.84 5.43 -3.64
C ALA A 337 -0.06 5.48 -4.96
N THR A 338 -0.32 4.55 -5.88
CA THR A 338 0.37 4.47 -7.17
C THR A 338 -0.24 5.41 -8.20
N ALA A 339 0.55 5.75 -9.22
CA ALA A 339 0.09 6.62 -10.32
C ALA A 339 -0.78 5.90 -11.36
N PHE A 340 -0.85 4.56 -11.32
CA PHE A 340 -1.57 3.76 -12.30
C PHE A 340 -3.06 3.65 -11.98
N PHE A 341 -3.41 3.72 -10.69
CA PHE A 341 -4.78 3.70 -10.21
C PHE A 341 -5.17 5.08 -9.67
N MET A 342 -6.33 5.55 -10.06
CA MET A 342 -6.84 6.84 -9.62
C MET A 342 -8.33 6.77 -9.33
N LEU A 343 -8.77 7.65 -8.45
CA LEU A 343 -10.15 7.77 -8.03
C LEU A 343 -10.85 8.79 -8.95
N ALA A 344 -11.54 8.31 -9.99
CA ALA A 344 -12.14 9.17 -11.01
C ALA A 344 -13.35 9.95 -10.49
N SER A 345 -14.18 9.32 -9.65
CA SER A 345 -15.28 10.02 -8.99
C SER A 345 -15.75 9.28 -7.74
N VAL A 346 -16.34 10.04 -6.80
CA VAL A 346 -17.04 9.52 -5.62
C VAL A 346 -18.38 10.21 -5.56
N GLN A 347 -19.45 9.43 -5.63
CA GLN A 347 -20.83 9.91 -5.62
C GLN A 347 -21.53 9.38 -4.38
N PHE A 348 -21.89 10.30 -3.49
CA PHE A 348 -22.69 10.00 -2.32
C PHE A 348 -24.18 10.04 -2.68
N PRO A 349 -25.03 9.25 -1.98
CA PRO A 349 -26.47 9.28 -2.21
C PRO A 349 -27.12 10.59 -1.77
N ASP A 350 -26.49 11.34 -0.87
CA ASP A 350 -26.94 12.62 -0.36
C ASP A 350 -25.80 13.66 -0.42
N GLU A 351 -26.14 14.93 -0.65
CA GLU A 351 -25.20 16.05 -0.76
C GLU A 351 -24.48 16.32 0.58
N THR A 352 -25.11 15.95 1.69
CA THR A 352 -24.52 16.04 3.03
C THR A 352 -23.37 15.05 3.25
N GLY A 353 -23.21 14.06 2.37
CA GLY A 353 -22.22 12.99 2.47
C GLY A 353 -22.56 11.92 3.51
N LEU A 354 -23.76 11.95 4.11
CA LEU A 354 -24.26 10.84 4.92
C LEU A 354 -24.80 9.70 4.06
N ILE A 355 -24.50 8.47 4.46
CA ILE A 355 -25.01 7.26 3.82
C ILE A 355 -25.97 6.59 4.80
N ALA A 356 -27.26 6.57 4.47
CA ALA A 356 -28.26 5.89 5.28
C ALA A 356 -28.09 4.37 5.26
N PRO A 357 -28.58 3.64 6.27
CA PRO A 357 -28.61 2.18 6.28
C PRO A 357 -29.20 1.62 4.98
N GLY A 358 -28.48 0.71 4.33
CA GLY A 358 -28.88 0.06 3.08
C GLY A 358 -28.53 0.84 1.80
N LEU A 359 -28.14 2.12 1.89
CA LEU A 359 -27.65 2.89 0.74
C LEU A 359 -26.15 2.70 0.53
N SER A 360 -25.67 3.08 -0.65
CA SER A 360 -24.27 2.94 -1.04
C SER A 360 -23.69 4.21 -1.65
N CYS A 361 -22.44 4.51 -1.33
CA CYS A 361 -21.61 5.46 -2.06
C CYS A 361 -20.98 4.74 -3.26
N GLN A 362 -21.00 5.41 -4.42
CA GLN A 362 -20.43 4.90 -5.66
C GLN A 362 -19.04 5.49 -5.88
N VAL A 363 -18.03 4.64 -5.98
CA VAL A 363 -16.65 5.02 -6.26
C VAL A 363 -16.25 4.47 -7.61
N ARG A 364 -15.76 5.33 -8.50
CA ARG A 364 -15.16 4.89 -9.77
C ARG A 364 -13.66 4.91 -9.66
N ILE A 365 -13.06 3.73 -9.80
CA ILE A 365 -11.61 3.56 -9.87
C ILE A 365 -11.23 3.47 -11.33
N GLN A 366 -10.29 4.29 -11.75
CA GLN A 366 -9.74 4.33 -13.08
C GLN A 366 -8.32 3.78 -13.06
N PHE A 367 -8.00 2.95 -14.05
CA PHE A 367 -6.72 2.27 -14.20
C PHE A 367 -6.11 2.58 -15.56
N ALA A 368 -4.87 3.06 -15.56
CA ALA A 368 -4.10 3.42 -16.75
C ALA A 368 -2.73 2.71 -16.74
N PRO A 369 -2.62 1.50 -17.31
CA PRO A 369 -1.37 0.75 -17.37
C PRO A 369 -0.37 1.34 -18.37
N ASP A 370 0.89 1.41 -17.97
CA ASP A 370 2.04 1.70 -18.84
C ASP A 370 2.68 0.43 -19.43
N THR A 371 2.47 -0.73 -18.82
CA THR A 371 3.00 -2.03 -19.23
C THR A 371 1.95 -3.13 -19.12
N ARG A 372 2.32 -4.36 -19.51
CA ARG A 372 1.48 -5.58 -19.37
C ARG A 372 1.81 -6.39 -18.10
N ALA A 373 2.59 -5.84 -17.19
CA ALA A 373 2.95 -6.48 -15.92
C ALA A 373 1.78 -6.43 -14.94
N ASP A 374 1.83 -7.22 -13.88
CA ASP A 374 0.82 -7.20 -12.82
C ASP A 374 0.99 -5.96 -11.91
N TYR A 375 -0.12 -5.34 -11.52
CA TYR A 375 -0.16 -4.17 -10.65
C TYR A 375 -1.00 -4.45 -9.41
N ASN A 376 -0.50 -4.04 -8.24
CA ASN A 376 -1.20 -4.14 -6.98
C ASN A 376 -1.18 -2.78 -6.28
N ASP A 377 -2.33 -2.34 -5.77
CA ASP A 377 -2.46 -1.14 -4.97
C ASP A 377 -3.63 -1.29 -3.98
N VAL A 378 -3.83 -0.31 -3.12
CA VAL A 378 -4.89 -0.29 -2.12
C VAL A 378 -5.47 1.13 -2.05
N PHE A 379 -6.79 1.25 -2.06
CA PHE A 379 -7.45 2.49 -1.64
C PHE A 379 -8.07 2.30 -0.25
N VAL A 380 -8.21 3.40 0.50
CA VAL A 380 -8.63 3.32 1.91
C VAL A 380 -9.97 4.02 2.10
N VAL A 381 -10.90 3.34 2.75
CA VAL A 381 -12.18 3.90 3.17
C VAL A 381 -12.11 4.19 4.67
N MET A 382 -12.08 5.47 5.03
CA MET A 382 -12.12 5.95 6.41
C MET A 382 -13.58 6.07 6.85
N MET A 383 -13.91 5.46 7.99
CA MET A 383 -15.27 5.42 8.52
C MET A 383 -15.36 6.25 9.80
N ASP A 384 -16.31 7.19 9.84
CA ASP A 384 -16.57 7.99 11.05
C ASP A 384 -17.32 7.11 12.06
N THR A 385 -16.66 6.68 13.15
CA THR A 385 -17.33 5.93 14.22
C THR A 385 -17.93 6.87 15.28
N PRO A 386 -18.99 6.45 16.00
CA PRO A 386 -19.60 7.24 17.08
C PRO A 386 -18.65 7.57 18.24
N GLN A 387 -17.55 6.81 18.36
CA GLN A 387 -16.49 6.96 19.37
C GLN A 387 -15.40 7.96 18.92
N GLY A 388 -15.47 8.49 17.68
CA GLY A 388 -14.52 9.45 17.13
C GLY A 388 -13.19 8.85 16.69
N THR A 389 -13.11 7.52 16.56
CA THR A 389 -11.93 6.81 16.05
C THR A 389 -12.17 6.43 14.59
N ASP A 390 -11.43 7.03 13.66
CA ASP A 390 -11.54 6.67 12.24
C ASP A 390 -10.94 5.27 12.04
N ILE A 391 -11.76 4.29 11.65
CA ILE A 391 -11.27 2.94 11.34
C ILE A 391 -11.00 2.87 9.83
N PRO A 392 -9.75 2.59 9.40
CA PRO A 392 -9.42 2.44 7.99
C PRO A 392 -9.83 1.05 7.49
N LEU A 393 -10.66 1.01 6.45
CA LEU A 393 -10.91 -0.20 5.66
C LEU A 393 -10.07 -0.15 4.40
N GLN A 394 -9.08 -1.03 4.30
CA GLN A 394 -8.22 -1.17 3.13
C GLN A 394 -8.90 -2.06 2.09
N VAL A 395 -9.03 -1.56 0.88
CA VAL A 395 -9.62 -2.30 -0.24
C VAL A 395 -8.55 -2.52 -1.30
N PRO A 396 -8.10 -3.77 -1.52
CA PRO A 396 -7.10 -4.10 -2.54
C PRO A 396 -7.63 -3.87 -3.96
N ILE A 397 -6.76 -3.34 -4.80
CA ILE A 397 -6.92 -3.17 -6.24
C ILE A 397 -5.83 -4.01 -6.91
N LEU A 398 -6.24 -4.94 -7.75
CA LEU A 398 -5.37 -5.86 -8.45
C LEU A 398 -5.61 -5.70 -9.95
N ALA A 399 -4.55 -5.57 -10.72
CA ALA A 399 -4.59 -5.71 -12.17
C ALA A 399 -3.60 -6.79 -12.55
N HIS A 400 -4.10 -7.93 -13.00
CA HIS A 400 -3.27 -9.02 -13.47
C HIS A 400 -3.88 -9.62 -14.72
N ARG A 401 -3.06 -10.24 -15.57
CA ARG A 401 -3.55 -10.89 -16.79
C ARG A 401 -3.52 -12.39 -16.60
N GLU A 402 -4.53 -13.08 -17.11
CA GLU A 402 -4.45 -14.53 -17.20
C GLU A 402 -3.28 -14.91 -18.12
N PRO A 403 -2.37 -15.80 -17.69
CA PRO A 403 -1.29 -16.25 -18.54
C PRO A 403 -1.84 -17.02 -19.74
N PRO A 404 -1.20 -16.94 -20.92
CA PRO A 404 -1.58 -17.77 -22.06
C PRO A 404 -1.36 -19.25 -21.72
N GLN A 405 -2.32 -20.11 -22.07
CA GLN A 405 -2.26 -21.55 -21.80
C GLN A 405 -2.60 -22.33 -23.07
N LEU A 406 -1.58 -22.92 -23.70
CA LEU A 406 -1.77 -23.70 -24.93
C LEU A 406 -2.07 -25.16 -24.58
N SER A 407 -3.17 -25.71 -25.12
CA SER A 407 -3.58 -27.10 -24.93
C SER A 407 -2.76 -28.08 -25.80
N ILE A 408 -1.46 -27.85 -25.96
CA ILE A 408 -0.58 -28.72 -26.74
C ILE A 408 -0.15 -29.93 -25.87
N PRO A 409 -0.24 -31.17 -26.37
CA PRO A 409 0.24 -32.34 -25.63
C PRO A 409 1.76 -32.27 -25.39
N SER A 410 2.23 -32.79 -24.25
CA SER A 410 3.66 -32.88 -23.93
C SER A 410 4.44 -33.83 -24.84
N THR A 411 3.75 -34.78 -25.47
CA THR A 411 4.34 -35.73 -26.42
C THR A 411 3.55 -35.70 -27.71
N LEU A 412 4.24 -35.39 -28.81
CA LEU A 412 3.66 -35.39 -30.15
C LEU A 412 4.06 -36.69 -30.85
N GLN A 413 3.07 -37.54 -31.16
CA GLN A 413 3.31 -38.77 -31.90
C GLN A 413 3.25 -38.49 -33.40
N ALA A 414 4.38 -38.65 -34.08
CA ALA A 414 4.42 -38.66 -35.54
C ALA A 414 3.88 -40.00 -36.07
N HIS A 415 3.17 -39.96 -37.19
CA HIS A 415 2.81 -41.17 -37.92
C HIS A 415 4.05 -41.84 -38.52
N CYS A 416 4.04 -43.17 -38.61
CA CYS A 416 5.15 -43.91 -39.21
C CYS A 416 5.23 -43.63 -40.72
N CYS A 417 6.43 -43.33 -41.22
CA CYS A 417 6.72 -43.26 -42.65
C CYS A 417 7.90 -44.14 -43.04
N LEU A 418 8.00 -44.45 -44.33
CA LEU A 418 9.13 -45.17 -44.90
C LEU A 418 10.40 -44.32 -44.83
N ILE A 419 11.55 -44.98 -44.77
CA ILE A 419 12.86 -44.31 -44.73
C ILE A 419 13.02 -43.48 -46.02
N GLY A 420 13.12 -42.16 -45.87
CA GLY A 420 13.25 -41.21 -46.98
C GLY A 420 11.97 -40.46 -47.33
N ASP A 421 10.80 -40.88 -46.84
CA ASP A 421 9.55 -40.16 -46.99
C ASP A 421 9.32 -39.17 -45.84
N THR A 422 8.50 -38.15 -46.10
CA THR A 422 8.07 -37.15 -45.10
C THR A 422 6.61 -37.39 -44.73
N CYS A 423 6.32 -37.50 -43.44
CA CYS A 423 4.94 -37.54 -42.94
C CYS A 423 4.61 -36.24 -42.20
N VAL A 424 3.52 -35.60 -42.60
CA VAL A 424 2.98 -34.41 -41.92
C VAL A 424 1.84 -34.86 -41.00
N THR A 425 1.95 -34.54 -39.71
CA THR A 425 0.88 -34.79 -38.73
C THR A 425 0.32 -33.46 -38.25
N THR A 426 -0.99 -33.27 -38.38
CA THR A 426 -1.66 -32.06 -37.91
C THR A 426 -2.12 -32.24 -36.46
N ILE A 427 -1.69 -31.34 -35.58
CA ILE A 427 -2.09 -31.32 -34.16
C ILE A 427 -2.91 -30.05 -33.92
N SER A 428 -4.13 -30.22 -33.44
CA SER A 428 -4.97 -29.10 -33.02
C SER A 428 -4.64 -28.71 -31.58
N CYS A 429 -4.33 -27.43 -31.35
CA CYS A 429 -4.18 -26.85 -30.02
C CYS A 429 -5.05 -25.59 -29.89
N LEU A 430 -5.48 -25.32 -28.66
CA LEU A 430 -6.31 -24.17 -28.31
C LEU A 430 -5.60 -23.37 -27.21
N ASN A 431 -5.60 -22.04 -27.31
CA ASN A 431 -5.23 -21.21 -26.17
C ASN A 431 -6.45 -21.08 -25.23
N GLN A 432 -6.38 -21.73 -24.07
CA GLN A 432 -7.40 -21.71 -23.02
C GLN A 432 -7.19 -20.58 -22.01
N GLY A 433 -6.01 -19.95 -22.03
CA GLY A 433 -5.65 -18.85 -21.12
C GLY A 433 -5.80 -17.47 -21.76
N GLY A 434 -5.11 -16.49 -21.19
CA GLY A 434 -5.16 -15.12 -21.69
C GLY A 434 -4.53 -14.94 -23.08
N ARG A 435 -4.75 -13.78 -23.69
CA ARG A 435 -4.17 -13.43 -24.99
C ARG A 435 -2.65 -13.46 -24.94
N GLY A 436 -2.05 -14.31 -25.78
CA GLY A 436 -0.61 -14.44 -25.94
C GLY A 436 -0.21 -14.77 -27.36
N ARG A 437 1.08 -14.67 -27.63
CA ARG A 437 1.71 -15.20 -28.84
C ARG A 437 2.56 -16.41 -28.44
N PHE A 438 2.59 -17.41 -29.30
CA PHE A 438 3.33 -18.65 -29.08
C PHE A 438 4.36 -18.79 -30.18
N TRP A 439 5.56 -19.21 -29.80
CA TRP A 439 6.62 -19.57 -30.73
C TRP A 439 6.89 -21.06 -30.60
N LEU A 440 7.02 -21.73 -31.73
CA LEU A 440 7.47 -23.11 -31.81
C LEU A 440 8.88 -23.07 -32.37
N MET A 441 9.82 -23.64 -31.63
CA MET A 441 11.23 -23.66 -32.00
C MET A 441 11.85 -25.00 -31.59
N THR A 442 12.88 -25.39 -32.32
CA THR A 442 13.71 -26.55 -31.98
C THR A 442 14.65 -26.22 -30.82
N GLU A 443 15.21 -27.25 -30.18
CA GLU A 443 16.16 -27.09 -29.07
C GLU A 443 17.42 -26.32 -29.53
N ASP A 444 17.95 -26.65 -30.70
CA ASP A 444 19.09 -25.94 -31.31
C ASP A 444 18.82 -24.44 -31.54
N GLU A 445 17.61 -24.09 -31.98
CA GLU A 445 17.19 -22.69 -32.19
C GLU A 445 17.06 -21.95 -30.87
N TRP A 446 16.53 -22.61 -29.84
CA TRP A 446 16.42 -22.07 -28.49
C TRP A 446 17.79 -21.76 -27.87
N GLU A 447 18.74 -22.68 -27.97
CA GLU A 447 20.11 -22.49 -27.47
C GLU A 447 20.85 -21.36 -28.21
N LYS A 448 20.66 -21.24 -29.53
CA LYS A 448 21.19 -20.13 -30.32
C LYS A 448 20.56 -18.79 -29.94
N ALA A 449 19.26 -18.77 -29.65
CA ALA A 449 18.57 -17.55 -29.22
C ALA A 449 19.06 -17.04 -27.85
N LEU A 450 19.36 -17.96 -26.93
CA LEU A 450 19.91 -17.64 -25.59
C LEU A 450 21.35 -17.11 -25.63
N SER A 451 22.16 -17.56 -26.61
CA SER A 451 23.59 -17.25 -26.69
C SER A 451 23.90 -15.95 -27.44
N HIS A 452 23.06 -15.53 -28.39
CA HIS A 452 23.38 -14.41 -29.29
C HIS A 452 22.80 -13.04 -28.90
N SER A 453 21.81 -12.94 -28.00
CA SER A 453 21.26 -11.66 -27.52
C SER A 453 20.33 -11.86 -26.33
N SER A 454 19.80 -10.78 -25.72
CA SER A 454 18.63 -10.93 -24.86
C SER A 454 17.52 -11.64 -25.67
N LEU A 455 16.90 -12.65 -25.08
CA LEU A 455 15.87 -13.47 -25.74
C LEU A 455 14.76 -12.60 -26.36
N ILE A 456 14.50 -11.45 -25.73
CA ILE A 456 13.56 -10.42 -26.15
C ILE A 456 13.99 -9.74 -27.45
N ASP A 457 15.28 -9.46 -27.67
CA ASP A 457 15.79 -8.86 -28.90
C ASP A 457 15.71 -9.82 -30.08
N HIS A 458 16.02 -11.09 -29.86
CA HIS A 458 15.87 -12.14 -30.87
C HIS A 458 14.39 -12.33 -31.27
N ILE A 459 13.49 -12.37 -30.28
CA ILE A 459 12.04 -12.43 -30.50
C ILE A 459 11.54 -11.20 -31.28
N ASN A 460 12.01 -10.00 -30.91
CA ASN A 460 11.66 -8.75 -31.59
C ASN A 460 12.22 -8.67 -33.02
N ALA A 461 13.34 -9.33 -33.31
CA ALA A 461 13.90 -9.45 -34.66
C ALA A 461 13.05 -10.37 -35.54
N LEU A 462 12.63 -11.54 -35.03
CA LEU A 462 11.70 -12.45 -35.71
C LEU A 462 10.34 -11.78 -36.01
N MET A 463 9.89 -10.85 -35.15
CA MET A 463 8.68 -10.06 -35.40
C MET A 463 8.75 -9.13 -36.62
N ARG A 464 9.94 -8.82 -37.14
CA ARG A 464 10.11 -7.96 -38.33
C ARG A 464 10.16 -8.74 -39.65
N GLU A 465 10.23 -10.07 -39.60
CA GLU A 465 10.14 -10.87 -40.81
C GLU A 465 8.68 -10.97 -41.26
N PRO A 466 8.35 -10.59 -42.51
CA PRO A 466 7.00 -10.74 -43.04
C PRO A 466 6.65 -12.23 -43.13
N LEU A 467 5.45 -12.59 -42.67
CA LEU A 467 4.90 -13.93 -42.85
C LEU A 467 5.00 -14.34 -44.32
N PRO A 468 5.59 -15.50 -44.66
CA PRO A 468 5.56 -15.99 -46.03
C PRO A 468 4.10 -16.14 -46.45
N ALA A 469 3.74 -15.53 -47.59
CA ALA A 469 2.43 -15.67 -48.17
C ALA A 469 2.17 -17.16 -48.45
N VAL A 470 1.29 -17.77 -47.66
CA VAL A 470 0.81 -19.12 -47.90
C VAL A 470 -0.03 -19.05 -49.17
N GLY A 471 0.57 -19.38 -50.31
CA GLY A 471 -0.14 -19.69 -51.53
C GLY A 471 -0.98 -20.94 -51.28
N PHE A 472 -2.30 -20.77 -51.34
CA PHE A 472 -3.19 -21.90 -51.57
C PHE A 472 -3.12 -22.22 -53.06
N ASP A 473 -2.36 -23.26 -53.41
CA ASP A 473 -2.53 -24.01 -54.66
C ASP A 473 -3.34 -25.28 -54.40
#